data_AF-X1H855-F1
#
_entry.id   AF-X1H855-F1
#
_cell.length_a   1.000
_cell.length_b   1.000
_cell.length_c   1.000
_cell.angle_alpha   90.00
_cell.angle_beta   90.00
_cell.angle_gamma   90.00
#
_symmetry.space_group_name_H-M   'P 1'
#
loop_
_entity.id
_entity.type
_entity.pdbx_description
1 polymer ?
#
loop_
_entity_poly.entity_id
_entity_poly.type
_entity_poly.pdbx_seq_one_letter_code
_entity_poly.pdbx_strand_id
1 'polypeptide(L)'
;MSFNSWVTAMFIKQVSFLLDIIFNIEAKVVINSDLITIYLPNPSVSGRVLTVCYGAEVISIFIGIILATPSSHNPKPEMNVIWKKTKIIIIIILSTYLSHMFRMVLMLAFVHNGMPMHIIHDSSYYLITLISFIIILYGHRKILPEFIVSLHYICYSISNKEINNPVTEK
;
A
#
# COMPACT_ATOMS: atom_id res chain seq x y z
N MET A 1 -1.75 25.51 -2.20
CA MET A 1 -1.38 24.10 -2.48
C MET A 1 -2.06 23.23 -1.45
N SER A 2 -2.87 22.24 -1.85
CA SER A 2 -3.57 21.36 -0.90
C SER A 2 -2.59 20.42 -0.18
N PHE A 3 -2.96 19.89 0.99
CA PHE A 3 -2.14 18.91 1.72
C PHE A 3 -1.79 17.69 0.85
N ASN A 4 -2.75 17.20 0.06
CA ASN A 4 -2.53 16.08 -0.86
C ASN A 4 -1.49 16.41 -1.95
N SER A 5 -1.57 17.61 -2.53
CA SER A 5 -0.58 18.08 -3.51
C SER A 5 0.81 18.19 -2.89
N TRP A 6 0.92 18.62 -1.64
CA TRP A 6 2.20 18.73 -0.93
C TRP A 6 2.84 17.37 -0.67
N VAL A 7 2.06 16.39 -0.17
CA VAL A 7 2.56 15.01 0.05
C VAL A 7 3.01 14.38 -1.27
N THR A 8 2.23 14.56 -2.34
CA THR A 8 2.55 14.07 -3.67
C THR A 8 3.84 14.68 -4.22
N ALA A 9 4.04 15.99 -4.03
CA ALA A 9 5.25 16.68 -4.44
C ALA A 9 6.49 16.16 -3.68
N MET A 10 6.37 15.92 -2.37
CA MET A 10 7.45 15.31 -1.58
C MET A 10 7.81 13.91 -2.06
N PHE A 11 6.80 13.07 -2.29
CA PHE A 11 7.00 11.71 -2.80
C PHE A 11 7.71 11.72 -4.16
N ILE A 12 7.28 12.57 -5.09
CA ILE A 12 7.91 12.67 -6.40
C ILE A 12 9.36 13.12 -6.32
N LYS A 13 9.68 14.08 -5.45
CA LYS A 13 11.07 14.51 -5.25
C LYS A 13 11.96 13.36 -4.78
N GLN A 14 11.45 12.51 -3.89
CA GLN A 14 12.17 11.31 -3.44
C GLN A 14 12.38 10.31 -4.58
N VAL A 15 11.37 10.07 -5.40
CA VAL A 15 11.50 9.20 -6.59
C VAL A 15 12.54 9.75 -7.57
N SER A 16 12.51 11.05 -7.86
CA SER A 16 13.49 11.72 -8.71
C SER A 16 14.91 11.60 -8.18
N PHE A 17 15.08 11.80 -6.87
CA PHE A 17 16.37 11.67 -6.20
C PHE A 17 16.92 10.23 -6.25
N LEU A 18 16.06 9.22 -6.08
CA LEU A 18 16.46 7.82 -6.19
C LEU A 18 16.80 7.41 -7.63
N LEU A 19 16.08 7.94 -8.61
CA LEU A 19 16.40 7.72 -10.03
C LEU A 19 17.78 8.26 -10.40
N ASP A 20 18.13 9.43 -9.88
CA ASP A 20 19.44 10.04 -10.08
C ASP A 20 20.54 9.19 -9.42
N ILE A 21 20.38 8.80 -8.15
CA ILE A 21 21.39 8.02 -7.43
C ILE A 21 21.58 6.60 -8.01
N ILE A 22 20.49 5.89 -8.31
CA ILE A 22 20.55 4.47 -8.64
C ILE A 22 20.83 4.26 -10.14
N PHE A 23 20.25 5.09 -11.00
CA PHE A 23 20.27 4.90 -12.44
C PHE A 23 20.96 6.04 -13.20
N ASN A 24 21.42 7.10 -12.52
CA ASN A 24 22.00 8.30 -13.13
C ASN A 24 21.06 8.95 -14.16
N ILE A 25 19.75 8.93 -13.86
CA ILE A 25 18.71 9.52 -14.70
C ILE A 25 18.32 10.87 -14.13
N GLU A 26 18.72 11.95 -14.81
CA GLU A 26 18.40 13.34 -14.44
C GLU A 26 16.91 13.68 -14.72
N ALA A 27 16.01 13.06 -13.96
CA ALA A 27 14.59 13.34 -14.05
C ALA A 27 14.28 14.76 -13.55
N LYS A 28 13.55 15.55 -14.33
CA LYS A 28 13.12 16.91 -13.97
C LYS A 28 11.71 16.87 -13.41
N VAL A 29 11.54 17.35 -12.18
CA VAL A 29 10.22 17.48 -11.54
C VAL A 29 9.65 18.86 -11.83
N VAL A 30 8.47 18.91 -12.44
CA VAL A 30 7.72 20.15 -12.65
C VAL A 30 6.47 20.10 -11.77
N ILE A 31 6.37 21.08 -10.87
CA ILE A 31 5.22 21.25 -9.97
C ILE A 31 4.47 22.49 -10.46
N ASN A 32 3.28 22.28 -11.02
CA ASN A 32 2.37 23.34 -11.44
C ASN A 32 1.09 23.26 -10.58
N SER A 33 0.31 24.34 -10.55
CA SER A 33 -0.88 24.48 -9.68
C SER A 33 -1.90 23.34 -9.86
N ASP A 34 -1.99 22.81 -11.08
CA ASP A 34 -2.94 21.75 -11.46
C ASP A 34 -2.30 20.38 -11.70
N LEU A 35 -0.97 20.31 -11.85
CA LEU A 35 -0.26 19.11 -12.31
C LEU A 35 1.12 18.97 -11.66
N ILE A 36 1.39 17.78 -11.11
CA ILE A 36 2.73 17.38 -10.65
C ILE A 36 3.24 16.33 -11.64
N THR A 37 4.33 16.62 -12.36
CA THR A 37 4.79 15.78 -13.47
C THR A 37 6.30 15.56 -13.40
N ILE A 38 6.73 14.34 -13.73
CA ILE A 38 8.14 13.97 -13.86
C ILE A 38 8.46 13.90 -15.35
N TYR A 39 9.46 14.66 -15.77
CA TYR A 39 10.01 14.63 -17.13
C TYR A 39 11.31 13.85 -17.12
N LEU A 40 11.40 12.83 -17.97
CA LEU A 40 12.65 12.12 -18.22
C LEU A 40 13.50 12.88 -19.26
N PRO A 41 14.84 12.77 -19.20
CA PRO A 41 15.74 13.51 -20.09
C PRO A 41 15.59 13.16 -21.58
N ASN A 42 14.90 12.06 -21.93
CA ASN A 42 14.62 11.69 -23.32
C ASN A 42 13.16 12.05 -23.71
N PRO A 43 12.93 13.10 -24.52
CA PRO A 43 11.59 13.65 -24.79
C PRO A 43 10.71 12.78 -25.68
N SER A 44 11.28 11.84 -26.45
CA SER A 44 10.53 10.89 -27.29
C SER A 44 9.80 9.80 -26.47
N VAL A 45 10.13 9.66 -25.18
CA VAL A 45 9.56 8.66 -24.27
C VAL A 45 9.04 9.29 -22.97
N SER A 46 8.94 10.62 -22.89
CA SER A 46 8.50 11.31 -21.67
C SER A 46 6.99 11.10 -21.46
N GLY A 47 6.63 9.98 -20.85
CA GLY A 47 5.28 9.69 -20.41
C GLY A 47 4.88 10.62 -19.28
N ARG A 48 3.66 11.18 -19.36
CA ARG A 48 3.03 11.83 -18.21
C ARG A 48 2.73 10.75 -17.18
N VAL A 49 3.47 10.73 -16.07
CA VAL A 49 3.11 9.88 -14.94
C VAL A 49 2.12 10.65 -14.07
N LEU A 50 0.82 10.37 -14.27
CA LEU A 50 -0.23 10.91 -13.42
C LEU A 50 -0.13 10.32 -12.02
N THR A 51 -0.13 11.19 -11.02
CA THR A 51 0.16 10.90 -9.61
C THR A 51 -1.04 10.34 -8.84
N VAL A 52 -1.81 9.44 -9.45
CA VAL A 52 -2.99 8.84 -8.81
C VAL A 52 -2.66 7.45 -8.22
N CYS A 53 -1.38 7.05 -8.23
CA CYS A 53 -0.93 5.74 -7.76
C CYS A 53 -0.65 5.64 -6.26
N TYR A 54 -1.23 6.53 -5.45
CA TYR A 54 -1.04 6.51 -4.00
C TYR A 54 -1.84 5.32 -3.45
N GLY A 55 -1.17 4.31 -2.89
CA GLY A 55 -1.80 3.13 -2.27
C GLY A 55 -2.63 3.44 -1.02
N ALA A 56 -3.14 4.67 -0.86
CA ALA A 56 -3.97 5.11 0.25
C ALA A 56 -5.21 4.22 0.43
N GLU A 57 -5.84 3.82 -0.67
CA GLU A 57 -7.01 2.94 -0.65
C GLU A 57 -6.67 1.61 0.04
N VAL A 58 -5.57 0.98 -0.38
CA VAL A 58 -5.10 -0.29 0.20
C VAL A 58 -4.71 -0.12 1.66
N ILE A 59 -3.98 0.95 2.00
CA ILE A 59 -3.61 1.28 3.39
C ILE A 59 -4.86 1.46 4.26
N SER A 60 -5.88 2.16 3.75
CA SER A 60 -7.12 2.43 4.51
C SER A 60 -7.90 1.15 4.83
N ILE A 61 -7.96 0.20 3.90
CA ILE A 61 -8.60 -1.11 4.10
C ILE A 61 -7.87 -1.90 5.19
N PHE A 62 -6.54 -1.99 5.13
CA PHE A 62 -5.77 -2.72 6.14
C PHE A 62 -5.84 -2.09 7.52
N ILE A 63 -5.77 -0.77 7.61
CA ILE A 63 -5.96 -0.05 8.87
C ILE A 63 -7.36 -0.33 9.44
N GLY A 64 -8.40 -0.30 8.59
CA GLY A 64 -9.76 -0.63 8.97
C GLY A 64 -9.88 -2.03 9.57
N ILE A 65 -9.28 -3.04 8.92
CA ILE A 65 -9.28 -4.43 9.40
C ILE A 65 -8.58 -4.56 10.77
N ILE A 66 -7.44 -3.91 10.97
CA ILE A 66 -6.68 -3.97 12.24
C ILE A 66 -7.44 -3.30 13.38
N LEU A 67 -8.06 -2.15 13.09
CA LEU A 67 -8.88 -1.45 14.07
C LEU A 67 -10.12 -2.26 14.43
N ALA A 68 -10.77 -2.89 13.44
CA ALA A 68 -11.92 -3.76 13.63
C ALA A 68 -11.60 -5.09 14.34
N THR A 69 -10.31 -5.49 14.42
CA THR A 69 -9.91 -6.70 15.13
C THR A 69 -10.27 -6.56 16.62
N PRO A 70 -11.12 -7.44 17.18
CA PRO A 70 -11.55 -7.32 18.57
C PRO A 70 -10.35 -7.42 19.52
N SER A 71 -10.24 -6.46 20.42
CA SER A 71 -9.29 -6.53 21.54
C SER A 71 -9.91 -7.43 22.62
N SER A 72 -9.09 -8.24 23.31
CA SER A 72 -9.58 -9.19 24.31
C SER A 72 -10.48 -8.50 25.35
N HIS A 73 -11.48 -9.24 25.83
CA HIS A 73 -12.58 -8.83 26.72
C HIS A 73 -12.11 -8.50 28.16
N ASN A 74 -10.97 -7.84 28.32
CA ASN A 74 -10.52 -7.32 29.61
C ASN A 74 -10.82 -5.82 29.68
N PRO A 75 -11.54 -5.34 30.71
CA PRO A 75 -11.96 -3.93 30.85
C PRO A 75 -10.79 -2.97 31.07
N LYS A 76 -9.57 -3.48 31.25
CA LYS A 76 -8.33 -2.71 31.14
C LYS A 76 -7.66 -3.09 29.82
N PRO A 77 -7.65 -2.20 28.80
CA PRO A 77 -6.81 -2.44 27.65
C PRO A 77 -5.37 -2.46 28.15
N GLU A 78 -4.76 -3.64 28.19
CA GLU A 78 -3.33 -3.73 28.46
C GLU A 78 -2.62 -2.90 27.38
N MET A 79 -1.83 -1.92 27.82
CA MET A 79 -1.07 -1.02 26.94
C MET A 79 -0.28 -1.77 25.86
N ASN A 80 0.04 -3.04 26.12
CA ASN A 80 0.64 -4.00 25.19
C ASN A 80 -0.18 -4.26 23.92
N VAL A 81 -1.51 -4.34 23.98
CA VAL A 81 -2.35 -4.67 22.81
C VAL A 81 -2.44 -3.47 21.85
N ILE A 82 -2.68 -2.27 22.39
CA ILE A 82 -2.68 -1.03 21.59
C ILE A 82 -1.31 -0.84 20.93
N TRP A 83 -0.22 -1.08 21.67
CA TRP A 83 1.13 -0.98 21.14
C TRP A 83 1.42 -1.97 20.01
N LYS A 84 0.95 -3.22 20.11
CA LYS A 84 1.05 -4.22 19.03
C LYS A 84 0.31 -3.77 17.76
N LYS A 85 -0.93 -3.27 17.92
CA LYS A 85 -1.73 -2.73 16.80
C LYS A 85 -1.04 -1.55 16.13
N THR A 86 -0.58 -0.58 16.91
CA THR A 86 0.15 0.59 16.39
C THR A 86 1.43 0.18 15.65
N LYS A 87 2.22 -0.76 16.20
CA LYS A 87 3.41 -1.28 15.52
C LYS A 87 3.09 -1.88 14.15
N ILE A 88 2.02 -2.67 14.05
CA ILE A 88 1.61 -3.26 12.76
C ILE A 88 1.16 -2.17 11.80
N ILE A 89 0.34 -1.22 12.24
CA ILE A 89 -0.11 -0.10 11.39
C ILE A 89 1.10 0.65 10.82
N ILE A 90 2.09 0.96 11.65
CA ILE A 90 3.34 1.62 11.21
C ILE A 90 4.08 0.75 10.19
N ILE A 91 4.25 -0.55 10.45
CA ILE A 91 4.92 -1.47 9.53
C ILE A 91 4.21 -1.52 8.18
N ILE A 92 2.87 -1.54 8.16
CA ILE A 92 2.08 -1.57 6.93
C ILE A 92 2.24 -0.27 6.15
N ILE A 93 2.05 0.88 6.81
CA ILE A 93 2.20 2.19 6.17
C ILE A 93 3.60 2.31 5.56
N LEU A 94 4.64 1.95 6.31
CA LEU A 94 6.02 2.03 5.86
C LEU A 94 6.32 1.05 4.71
N SER A 95 5.90 -0.21 4.84
CA SER A 95 6.09 -1.24 3.83
C SER A 95 5.40 -0.87 2.51
N THR A 96 4.14 -0.45 2.58
CA THR A 96 3.38 -0.02 1.40
C THR A 96 4.01 1.23 0.78
N TYR A 97 4.40 2.21 1.59
CA TYR A 97 5.07 3.42 1.10
C TYR A 97 6.35 3.09 0.32
N LEU A 98 7.26 2.31 0.92
CA LEU A 98 8.53 1.91 0.30
C LEU A 98 8.30 1.08 -0.97
N SER A 99 7.34 0.17 -0.93
CA SER A 99 6.99 -0.69 -2.07
C SER A 99 6.48 0.14 -3.26
N HIS A 100 5.59 1.11 -3.02
CA HIS A 100 5.12 2.02 -4.06
C HIS A 100 6.23 2.95 -4.58
N MET A 101 7.10 3.45 -3.69
CA MET A 101 8.26 4.25 -4.09
C MET A 101 9.18 3.45 -5.02
N PHE A 102 9.52 2.22 -4.64
CA PHE A 102 10.34 1.32 -5.46
C PHE A 102 9.68 1.01 -6.81
N ARG A 103 8.37 0.75 -6.84
CA ARG A 103 7.61 0.55 -8.09
C ARG A 103 7.77 1.73 -9.04
N MET A 104 7.59 2.95 -8.54
CA MET A 104 7.66 4.16 -9.35
C MET A 104 9.06 4.39 -9.92
N VAL A 105 10.10 4.15 -9.12
CA VAL A 105 11.50 4.23 -9.56
C VAL A 105 11.76 3.21 -10.67
N LEU A 106 11.40 1.93 -10.47
CA LEU A 106 11.59 0.89 -11.50
C LEU A 106 10.81 1.20 -12.78
N MET A 107 9.54 1.61 -12.64
CA MET A 107 8.69 1.93 -13.78
C MET A 107 9.30 3.07 -14.61
N LEU A 108 9.75 4.14 -13.97
CA LEU A 108 10.38 5.27 -14.66
C LEU A 108 11.72 4.88 -15.31
N ALA A 109 12.54 4.07 -14.63
CA ALA A 109 13.80 3.57 -15.20
C ALA A 109 13.57 2.69 -16.44
N PHE A 110 12.56 1.82 -16.41
CA PHE A 110 12.24 0.98 -17.56
C PHE A 110 11.62 1.75 -18.73
N VAL A 111 10.77 2.74 -18.43
CA VAL A 111 10.25 3.67 -19.46
C VAL A 111 11.39 4.46 -20.07
N HIS A 112 12.38 4.91 -19.28
CA HIS A 112 13.59 5.56 -19.80
C HIS A 112 14.33 4.68 -20.82
N ASN A 113 14.41 3.37 -20.57
CA ASN A 113 15.05 2.39 -21.43
C ASN A 113 14.20 1.98 -22.66
N GLY A 114 13.07 2.65 -22.90
CA GLY A 114 12.26 2.48 -24.13
C GLY A 114 11.14 1.44 -24.03
N MET A 115 10.87 0.88 -22.84
CA MET A 115 9.74 -0.03 -22.69
C MET A 115 8.39 0.71 -22.61
N PRO A 116 7.32 0.17 -23.22
CA PRO A 116 6.01 0.81 -23.24
C PRO A 116 5.40 0.87 -21.83
N MET A 117 4.97 2.08 -21.45
CA MET A 117 4.41 2.39 -20.14
C MET A 117 3.26 1.44 -19.73
N HIS A 118 2.35 1.09 -20.64
CA HIS A 118 1.16 0.30 -20.29
C HIS A 118 1.51 -1.11 -19.77
N ILE A 119 2.51 -1.77 -20.36
CA ILE A 119 2.92 -3.13 -19.98
C ILE A 119 3.52 -3.12 -18.57
N ILE A 120 4.37 -2.13 -18.29
CA ILE A 120 5.08 -2.04 -17.02
C ILE A 120 4.14 -1.54 -15.92
N HIS A 121 3.26 -0.61 -16.23
CA HIS A 121 2.31 -0.06 -15.27
C HIS A 121 1.47 -1.16 -14.64
N ASP A 122 0.85 -2.01 -15.46
CA ASP A 122 -0.05 -3.05 -14.97
C ASP A 122 0.73 -4.19 -14.31
N SER A 123 1.79 -4.68 -14.94
CA SER A 123 2.62 -5.77 -14.38
C SER A 123 3.26 -5.39 -13.05
N SER A 124 3.84 -4.19 -12.95
CA SER A 124 4.46 -3.71 -11.71
C SER A 124 3.44 -3.44 -10.61
N TYR A 125 2.21 -3.04 -10.96
CA TYR A 125 1.11 -2.88 -10.02
C TYR A 125 0.73 -4.22 -9.36
N TYR A 126 0.54 -5.27 -10.14
CA TYR A 126 0.17 -6.59 -9.60
C TYR A 126 1.30 -7.18 -8.76
N LEU A 127 2.54 -7.10 -9.24
CA LEU A 127 3.71 -7.63 -8.53
C LEU A 127 3.88 -6.95 -7.17
N ILE A 128 3.82 -5.61 -7.11
CA ILE A 128 4.02 -4.90 -5.85
C ILE A 128 2.89 -5.15 -4.87
N THR A 129 1.65 -5.27 -5.37
CA THR A 129 0.47 -5.55 -4.55
C THR A 129 0.58 -6.93 -3.92
N LEU A 130 1.00 -7.94 -4.69
CA LEU A 130 1.21 -9.29 -4.19
C LEU A 130 2.31 -9.33 -3.11
N ILE A 131 3.46 -8.71 -3.36
CA ILE A 131 4.57 -8.65 -2.39
C ILE A 131 4.12 -7.93 -1.11
N SER A 132 3.45 -6.78 -1.26
CA SER A 132 2.92 -6.03 -0.13
C SER A 132 1.94 -6.89 0.69
N PHE A 133 1.04 -7.61 0.02
CA PHE A 133 0.08 -8.50 0.66
C PHE A 133 0.76 -9.60 1.48
N ILE A 134 1.79 -10.25 0.93
CA ILE A 134 2.57 -11.28 1.63
C ILE A 134 3.26 -10.70 2.88
N ILE A 135 3.90 -9.54 2.77
CA ILE A 135 4.58 -8.88 3.89
C ILE A 135 3.56 -8.52 4.98
N ILE A 136 2.41 -7.97 4.59
CA ILE A 136 1.35 -7.57 5.51
C ILE A 136 0.79 -8.78 6.25
N LEU A 137 0.48 -9.87 5.52
CA LEU A 137 0.00 -11.13 6.12
C LEU A 137 1.03 -11.72 7.09
N TYR A 138 2.31 -11.75 6.69
CA TYR A 138 3.38 -12.24 7.54
C TYR A 138 3.53 -11.39 8.81
N GLY A 139 3.49 -10.07 8.67
CA GLY A 139 3.53 -9.13 9.79
C GLY A 139 2.36 -9.31 10.75
N HIS A 140 1.13 -9.45 10.24
CA HIS A 140 -0.05 -9.75 11.04
C HIS A 140 0.10 -11.06 11.80
N ARG A 141 0.49 -12.14 11.11
CA ARG A 141 0.67 -13.47 11.72
C ARG A 141 1.66 -13.44 12.87
N LYS A 142 2.76 -12.68 12.74
CA LYS A 142 3.83 -12.65 13.73
C LYS A 142 3.53 -11.74 14.92
N ILE A 143 2.82 -10.64 14.71
CA ILE A 143 2.70 -9.56 15.71
C ILE A 143 1.30 -9.52 16.37
N LEU A 144 0.25 -9.93 15.67
CA LEU A 144 -1.14 -9.94 16.16
C LEU A 144 -1.81 -11.30 15.89
N PRO A 145 -1.40 -12.37 16.60
CA PRO A 145 -2.03 -13.68 16.47
C PRO A 145 -3.53 -13.63 16.84
N GLU A 146 -3.97 -12.65 17.63
CA GLU A 146 -5.39 -12.44 17.95
C GLU A 146 -6.23 -12.22 16.67
N PHE A 147 -5.65 -11.65 15.61
CA PHE A 147 -6.32 -11.50 14.32
C PHE A 147 -6.66 -12.86 13.69
N ILE A 148 -5.71 -13.80 13.69
CA ILE A 148 -5.91 -15.16 13.16
C ILE A 148 -6.97 -15.89 13.97
N VAL A 149 -6.94 -15.77 15.30
CA VAL A 149 -7.94 -16.37 16.18
C VAL A 149 -9.33 -15.75 15.93
N SER A 150 -9.41 -14.44 15.73
CA SER A 150 -10.68 -13.77 15.41
C SER A 150 -11.24 -14.18 14.06
N LEU A 151 -10.40 -14.34 13.04
CA LEU A 151 -10.78 -14.88 11.72
C LEU A 151 -11.28 -16.32 11.85
N HIS A 152 -10.57 -17.16 12.59
CA HIS A 152 -10.99 -18.53 12.84
C HIS A 152 -12.34 -18.59 13.56
N TYR A 153 -12.56 -17.73 14.55
CA TYR A 153 -13.83 -17.62 15.27
C TYR A 153 -14.96 -17.13 14.37
N ILE A 154 -14.72 -16.16 13.49
CA ILE A 154 -15.71 -15.70 12.50
C ILE A 154 -16.06 -16.84 11.52
N CYS A 155 -15.06 -17.53 10.96
CA CYS A 155 -15.29 -18.68 10.08
C CYS A 155 -16.07 -19.79 10.78
N TYR A 156 -15.71 -20.10 12.03
CA TYR A 156 -16.44 -21.07 12.85
C TYR A 156 -17.88 -20.61 13.11
N SER A 157 -18.10 -19.34 13.45
CA SER A 157 -19.44 -18.79 13.73
C SER A 157 -20.31 -18.77 12.48
N ILE A 158 -19.76 -18.44 11.31
CA ILE A 158 -20.47 -18.49 10.02
C ILE A 158 -20.82 -19.93 9.66
N SER A 159 -19.86 -20.86 9.74
CA SER A 159 -20.09 -22.29 9.46
C SER A 159 -21.11 -22.89 10.42
N ASN A 160 -21.05 -22.55 11.70
CA ASN A 160 -22.01 -23.01 12.70
C ASN A 160 -23.39 -22.35 12.53
N LYS A 161 -23.47 -21.14 11.95
CA LYS A 161 -24.74 -20.51 11.52
C LYS A 161 -25.32 -21.17 10.28
N GLU A 162 -24.51 -21.64 9.33
CA GLU A 162 -24.99 -22.42 8.19
C GLU A 162 -25.53 -23.79 8.64
N ILE A 163 -24.87 -24.43 9.60
CA ILE A 163 -25.33 -25.71 10.18
C ILE A 163 -26.61 -25.53 11.03
N ASN A 164 -26.72 -24.40 11.75
CA ASN A 164 -27.87 -24.11 12.64
C ASN A 164 -28.87 -23.12 12.06
N ASN A 165 -28.82 -22.82 10.75
CA ASN A 165 -29.96 -22.26 10.03
C ASN A 165 -30.79 -23.43 9.55
N PRO A 166 -31.81 -23.89 10.31
CA PRO A 166 -32.90 -24.57 9.66
C PRO A 166 -33.45 -23.52 8.70
N VAL A 167 -33.37 -23.79 7.40
CA VAL A 167 -34.35 -23.24 6.47
C VAL A 167 -35.69 -23.64 7.07
N THR A 168 -36.24 -22.69 7.81
CA THR A 168 -37.57 -22.75 8.37
C THR A 168 -38.46 -22.51 7.17
N GLU A 169 -38.95 -23.65 6.68
CA GLU A 169 -40.29 -23.84 6.14
C GLU A 169 -40.68 -22.98 4.91
N LYS A 170 -40.77 -23.64 3.75
CA LYS A 170 -42.07 -24.13 3.22
C LYS A 170 -41.89 -24.87 1.91
#